data_AF-A0AA37QGL8-F1
#
_entry.id   AF-A0AA37QGL8-F1
#
_cell.length_a   1.000
_cell.length_b   1.000
_cell.length_c   1.000
_cell.angle_alpha   90.00
_cell.angle_beta   90.00
_cell.angle_gamma   90.00
#
_symmetry.space_group_name_H-M   'P 1'
#
loop_
_entity.id
_entity.type
_entity.pdbx_description
1 polymer ?
#
loop_
_entity_poly.entity_id
_entity_poly.type
_entity_poly.pdbx_seq_one_letter_code
_entity_poly.pdbx_strand_id
1 'polypeptide(L)'
;MTTSTFKIPLAEFIDHSRVRLYREQGVPESDIALSTASGMDARDVRRLRETTAARSLLIIVRCPKPEGRALQGELPPKPVTVHHKSKDFGLVEAKDRRPGDPSVYLSDYDLMGLWRYEGSRYRPLPLKNFPGAFDRTTSFEAWTIVKRLNQQLKAPFQHGCQDDLGSTWMHPGVSARDHFALFDRGRALHVDAFTDLARWYRQRGMAWHYLPSGRHPWPPLPERADGRG
;
A
#
# COMPACT_ATOMS: atom_id res chain seq x y z
N MET A 1 24.08 -21.96 -39.26
CA MET A 1 23.91 -20.85 -38.30
C MET A 1 22.58 -21.04 -37.59
N THR A 2 22.60 -21.53 -36.35
CA THR A 2 21.40 -21.69 -35.53
C THR A 2 21.07 -20.33 -34.91
N THR A 3 20.07 -19.65 -35.44
CA THR A 3 19.46 -18.49 -34.79
C THR A 3 18.80 -18.97 -33.50
N SER A 4 19.50 -18.80 -32.37
CA SER A 4 18.93 -18.98 -31.04
C SER A 4 17.89 -17.89 -30.80
N THR A 5 16.62 -18.26 -30.89
CA THR A 5 15.51 -17.37 -30.58
C THR A 5 15.40 -17.24 -29.07
N PHE A 6 16.00 -16.19 -28.50
CA PHE A 6 15.80 -15.83 -27.09
C PHE A 6 14.32 -15.46 -26.88
N LYS A 7 13.56 -16.34 -26.23
CA LYS A 7 12.20 -16.05 -25.78
C LYS A 7 12.28 -15.38 -24.41
N ILE A 8 12.31 -14.06 -24.39
CA ILE A 8 12.07 -13.30 -23.15
C ILE A 8 10.57 -13.41 -22.85
N PRO A 9 10.17 -13.88 -21.64
CA PRO A 9 8.77 -13.83 -21.23
C PRO A 9 8.22 -12.41 -21.36
N LEU A 10 7.03 -12.25 -21.94
CA LEU A 10 6.41 -10.94 -22.19
C LEU A 10 6.39 -10.04 -20.94
N ALA A 11 6.16 -10.62 -19.76
CA ALA A 11 6.16 -9.89 -18.48
C ALA A 11 7.53 -9.24 -18.18
N GLU A 12 8.63 -9.97 -18.40
CA GLU A 12 9.99 -9.47 -18.17
C GLU A 12 10.33 -8.35 -19.16
N PHE A 13 9.90 -8.48 -20.43
CA PHE A 13 10.07 -7.41 -21.42
C PHE A 13 9.29 -6.13 -21.05
N ILE A 14 8.04 -6.27 -20.60
CA ILE A 14 7.21 -5.13 -20.17
C ILE A 14 7.84 -4.45 -18.95
N ASP A 15 8.35 -5.22 -18.00
CA ASP A 15 8.99 -4.73 -16.78
C ASP A 15 10.28 -3.96 -17.07
N HIS A 16 11.16 -4.51 -17.92
CA HIS A 16 12.36 -3.81 -18.40
C HIS A 16 12.03 -2.49 -19.11
N SER A 17 11.00 -2.50 -19.95
CA SER A 17 10.52 -1.29 -20.64
C SER A 17 10.01 -0.25 -19.65
N ARG A 18 9.40 -0.69 -18.53
CA ARG A 18 8.90 0.19 -17.46
C ARG A 18 10.04 0.84 -16.69
N VAL A 19 11.07 0.08 -16.34
CA VAL A 19 12.27 0.62 -15.68
C VAL A 19 12.95 1.70 -16.54
N ARG A 20 13.06 1.49 -17.86
CA ARG A 20 13.57 2.51 -18.78
C ARG A 20 12.72 3.77 -18.77
N LEU A 21 11.40 3.63 -18.86
CA LEU A 21 10.47 4.76 -18.80
C LEU A 21 10.59 5.55 -17.49
N TYR A 22 10.73 4.86 -16.35
CA TYR A 22 10.94 5.53 -15.06
C TYR A 22 12.22 6.36 -15.04
N ARG A 23 13.30 5.84 -15.60
CA ARG A 23 14.57 6.59 -15.73
C ARG A 23 14.43 7.81 -16.63
N GLU A 24 13.79 7.64 -17.79
CA GLU A 24 13.50 8.74 -18.72
C GLU A 24 12.63 9.84 -18.08
N GLN A 25 11.75 9.46 -17.13
CA GLN A 25 10.93 10.37 -16.34
C GLN A 25 11.64 10.94 -15.09
N GLY A 26 12.93 10.65 -14.91
CA GLY A 26 13.73 11.13 -13.79
C GLY A 26 13.28 10.59 -12.43
N VAL A 27 12.73 9.37 -12.39
CA VAL A 27 12.47 8.68 -11.12
C VAL A 27 13.81 8.22 -10.53
N PRO A 28 14.11 8.52 -9.24
CA PRO A 28 15.36 8.08 -8.61
C PRO A 28 15.53 6.55 -8.62
N GLU A 29 16.75 6.06 -8.81
CA GLU A 29 17.04 4.61 -8.78
C GLU A 29 16.64 3.95 -7.45
N SER A 30 16.72 4.67 -6.33
CA SER A 30 16.23 4.19 -5.04
C SER A 30 14.72 3.91 -5.03
N ASP A 31 13.94 4.77 -5.71
CA ASP A 31 12.49 4.64 -5.81
C ASP A 31 12.13 3.50 -6.79
N ILE A 32 12.92 3.32 -7.86
CA ILE A 32 12.81 2.18 -8.79
C ILE A 32 13.14 0.86 -8.09
N ALA A 33 14.20 0.82 -7.29
CA ALA A 33 14.58 -0.37 -6.53
C ALA A 33 13.49 -0.78 -5.52
N LEU A 34 12.92 0.19 -4.79
CA LEU A 34 11.81 -0.08 -3.89
C LEU A 34 10.55 -0.52 -4.67
N SER A 35 10.28 0.07 -5.82
CA SER A 35 9.20 -0.35 -6.72
C SER A 35 9.34 -1.82 -7.11
N THR A 36 10.55 -2.26 -7.48
CA THR A 36 10.81 -3.68 -7.82
C THR A 36 10.54 -4.61 -6.64
N ALA A 37 10.98 -4.23 -5.43
CA ALA A 37 10.78 -5.05 -4.24
C ALA A 37 9.30 -5.10 -3.78
N SER A 38 8.64 -3.94 -3.78
CA SER A 38 7.27 -3.78 -3.26
C SER A 38 6.16 -4.12 -4.26
N GLY A 39 6.45 -4.16 -5.57
CA GLY A 39 5.42 -4.26 -6.59
C GLY A 39 4.62 -2.99 -6.85
N MET A 40 4.96 -1.88 -6.19
CA MET A 40 4.33 -0.56 -6.41
C MET A 40 4.91 0.13 -7.65
N ASP A 41 4.16 1.03 -8.28
CA ASP A 41 4.71 1.90 -9.33
C ASP A 41 5.79 2.84 -8.77
N ALA A 42 6.92 2.98 -9.46
CA ALA A 42 8.04 3.79 -8.98
C ALA A 42 7.72 5.28 -8.85
N ARG A 43 6.76 5.79 -9.64
CA ARG A 43 6.28 7.17 -9.53
C ARG A 43 5.43 7.34 -8.27
N ASP A 44 4.62 6.33 -7.93
CA ASP A 44 3.82 6.34 -6.69
C ASP A 44 4.72 6.28 -5.47
N VAL A 45 5.76 5.43 -5.50
CA VAL A 45 6.82 5.37 -4.49
C VAL A 45 7.43 6.76 -4.28
N ARG A 46 7.85 7.42 -5.37
CA ARG A 46 8.41 8.77 -5.32
C ARG A 46 7.41 9.77 -4.72
N ARG A 47 6.14 9.74 -5.14
CA ARG A 47 5.09 10.66 -4.64
C ARG A 47 4.81 10.48 -3.16
N LEU A 48 4.76 9.24 -2.68
CA LEU A 48 4.60 8.92 -1.27
C LEU A 48 5.81 9.42 -0.46
N ARG A 49 7.02 9.18 -0.95
CA ARG A 49 8.26 9.67 -0.33
C ARG A 49 8.29 11.20 -0.25
N GLU A 50 8.05 11.90 -1.34
CA GLU A 50 8.01 13.37 -1.38
C GLU A 50 6.92 13.94 -0.46
N THR A 51 5.73 13.33 -0.48
CA THR A 51 4.61 13.77 0.36
C THR A 51 4.91 13.60 1.85
N THR A 52 5.52 12.48 2.23
CA THR A 52 5.88 12.23 3.63
C THR A 52 6.97 13.17 4.13
N ALA A 53 7.96 13.50 3.28
CA ALA A 53 8.96 14.52 3.58
C ALA A 53 8.31 15.90 3.83
N ALA A 54 7.50 16.36 2.87
CA ALA A 54 6.92 17.70 2.90
C ALA A 54 5.95 17.93 4.06
N ARG A 55 5.31 16.86 4.56
CA ARG A 55 4.25 16.95 5.57
C ARG A 55 4.62 16.35 6.91
N SER A 56 5.86 15.89 7.10
CA SER A 56 6.25 15.16 8.32
C SER A 56 5.31 14.00 8.64
N LEU A 57 5.07 13.14 7.64
CA LEU A 57 4.19 11.98 7.77
C LEU A 57 4.98 10.67 7.83
N LEU A 58 4.31 9.65 8.35
CA LEU A 58 4.60 8.25 8.10
C LEU A 58 3.40 7.61 7.41
N ILE A 59 3.64 6.96 6.28
CA ILE A 59 2.65 6.16 5.54
C ILE A 59 3.16 4.73 5.48
N ILE A 60 2.30 3.77 5.81
CA ILE A 60 2.60 2.34 5.76
C ILE A 60 1.62 1.69 4.81
N VAL A 61 2.15 0.98 3.83
CA VAL A 61 1.38 0.34 2.77
C VAL A 61 1.69 -1.15 2.81
N ARG A 62 0.65 -1.99 2.85
CA ARG A 62 0.79 -3.40 2.50
C ARG A 62 0.87 -3.48 0.99
N CYS A 63 1.93 -4.12 0.54
CA CYS A 63 2.33 -4.11 -0.85
C CYS A 63 1.50 -5.07 -1.69
N PRO A 64 1.24 -4.72 -2.98
CA PRO A 64 0.64 -5.65 -3.92
C PRO A 64 1.64 -6.77 -4.27
N LYS A 65 1.17 -7.75 -5.04
CA LYS A 65 2.04 -8.79 -5.60
C LYS A 65 3.07 -8.18 -6.58
N PRO A 66 4.39 -8.42 -6.41
CA PRO A 66 5.43 -7.83 -7.25
C PRO A 66 5.25 -8.06 -8.76
N GLU A 67 4.68 -9.19 -9.13
CA GLU A 67 4.47 -9.59 -10.53
C GLU A 67 3.46 -8.70 -11.26
N GLY A 68 2.59 -7.98 -10.52
CA GLY A 68 1.62 -7.04 -11.06
C GLY A 68 2.17 -5.63 -11.30
N ARG A 69 3.41 -5.36 -10.86
CA ARG A 69 4.04 -4.02 -10.88
C ARG A 69 3.97 -3.34 -12.24
N ALA A 70 4.32 -4.09 -13.29
CA ALA A 70 4.42 -3.56 -14.65
C ALA A 70 3.06 -3.11 -15.23
N LEU A 71 1.96 -3.51 -14.59
CA LEU A 71 0.59 -3.19 -14.98
C LEU A 71 -0.03 -2.10 -14.10
N GLN A 72 0.69 -1.60 -13.08
CA GLN A 72 0.19 -0.55 -12.18
C GLN A 72 -0.07 0.75 -12.96
N GLY A 73 -1.34 1.19 -12.92
CA GLY A 73 -1.82 2.36 -13.68
C GLY A 73 -2.13 2.12 -15.16
N GLU A 74 -1.86 0.92 -15.68
CA GLU A 74 -2.28 0.49 -17.02
C GLU A 74 -3.63 -0.24 -16.97
N LEU A 75 -3.87 -0.99 -15.89
CA LEU A 75 -5.14 -1.60 -15.58
C LEU A 75 -5.87 -0.82 -14.47
N PRO A 76 -7.21 -0.79 -14.51
CA PRO A 76 -7.98 -0.14 -13.46
C PRO A 76 -7.78 -0.86 -12.12
N PRO A 77 -7.72 -0.12 -11.00
CA PRO A 77 -7.66 -0.72 -9.68
C PRO A 77 -8.95 -1.49 -9.41
N LYS A 78 -8.84 -2.59 -8.67
CA LYS A 78 -9.98 -3.39 -8.26
C LYS A 78 -10.97 -2.53 -7.44
N PRO A 79 -12.23 -2.36 -7.89
CA PRO A 79 -13.21 -1.60 -7.13
C PRO A 79 -13.65 -2.38 -5.90
N VAL A 80 -14.06 -1.65 -4.85
CA VAL A 80 -14.54 -2.22 -3.58
C VAL A 80 -15.70 -3.21 -3.78
N THR A 81 -16.48 -3.05 -4.84
CA THR A 81 -17.62 -3.92 -5.20
C THR A 81 -17.21 -5.29 -5.75
N VAL A 82 -15.98 -5.44 -6.23
CA VAL A 82 -15.46 -6.73 -6.71
C VAL A 82 -14.79 -7.41 -5.52
N HIS A 83 -15.32 -8.54 -5.04
CA HIS A 83 -14.75 -9.23 -3.88
C HIS A 83 -13.81 -10.40 -4.26
N HIS A 84 -13.67 -10.72 -5.55
CA HIS A 84 -12.81 -11.81 -5.99
C HIS A 84 -11.34 -11.57 -5.62
N LYS A 85 -10.68 -12.61 -5.12
CA LYS A 85 -9.24 -12.55 -4.80
C LYS A 85 -8.40 -12.48 -6.07
N SER A 86 -7.28 -11.77 -6.01
CA SER A 86 -6.34 -11.77 -7.13
C SER A 86 -5.72 -13.15 -7.31
N LYS A 87 -5.68 -13.60 -8.56
CA LYS A 87 -4.99 -14.83 -8.97
C LYS A 87 -3.51 -14.51 -9.20
N ASP A 88 -2.87 -15.23 -10.12
CA ASP A 88 -1.49 -15.00 -10.52
C ASP A 88 -1.31 -13.57 -11.08
N PHE A 89 -0.12 -12.98 -10.91
CA PHE A 89 0.23 -11.64 -11.37
C PHE A 89 -0.56 -10.46 -10.75
N GLY A 90 -1.29 -10.70 -9.65
CA GLY A 90 -2.09 -9.66 -9.01
C GLY A 90 -3.36 -9.28 -9.78
N LEU A 91 -3.71 -10.05 -10.81
CA LEU A 91 -4.89 -9.81 -11.64
C LEU A 91 -6.16 -10.36 -10.99
N VAL A 92 -7.25 -9.62 -11.17
CA VAL A 92 -8.58 -9.96 -10.66
C VAL A 92 -9.54 -9.95 -11.84
N GLU A 93 -10.00 -11.13 -12.24
CA GLU A 93 -11.05 -11.27 -13.25
C GLU A 93 -12.41 -11.00 -12.62
N ALA A 94 -13.15 -10.01 -13.12
CA ALA A 94 -14.52 -9.77 -12.69
C ALA A 94 -15.47 -10.69 -13.47
N LYS A 95 -15.99 -11.70 -12.76
CA LYS A 95 -16.98 -12.64 -13.31
C LYS A 95 -18.37 -12.00 -13.46
N ASP A 96 -18.70 -11.07 -12.56
CA ASP A 96 -20.02 -10.43 -12.46
C ASP A 96 -19.97 -8.95 -12.93
N ARG A 97 -19.34 -8.69 -14.08
CA ARG A 97 -19.16 -7.33 -14.60
C ARG A 97 -20.44 -6.78 -15.23
N ARG A 98 -20.71 -5.47 -15.08
CA ARG A 98 -21.76 -4.81 -15.86
C ARG A 98 -21.28 -4.58 -17.30
N PRO A 99 -22.18 -4.47 -18.29
CA PRO A 99 -21.80 -4.08 -19.64
C PRO A 99 -21.04 -2.74 -19.62
N GLY A 100 -19.84 -2.73 -20.19
CA GLY A 100 -18.94 -1.56 -20.20
C GLY A 100 -17.84 -1.58 -19.13
N ASP A 101 -17.95 -2.44 -18.10
CA ASP A 101 -16.92 -2.55 -17.07
C ASP A 101 -15.70 -3.36 -17.58
N PRO A 102 -14.49 -3.02 -17.11
CA PRO A 102 -13.29 -3.82 -17.32
C PRO A 102 -13.48 -5.27 -16.87
N SER A 103 -12.95 -6.22 -17.65
CA SER A 103 -12.97 -7.65 -17.31
C SER A 103 -11.83 -8.04 -16.35
N VAL A 104 -10.77 -7.23 -16.29
CA VAL A 104 -9.57 -7.48 -15.48
C VAL A 104 -9.20 -6.21 -14.72
N TYR A 105 -8.92 -6.39 -13.43
CA TYR A 105 -8.43 -5.36 -12.53
C TYR A 105 -7.09 -5.78 -11.94
N LEU A 106 -6.37 -4.80 -11.38
CA LEU A 106 -5.14 -5.05 -10.66
C LEU A 106 -5.36 -4.88 -9.14
N SER A 107 -4.67 -5.68 -8.35
CA SER A 107 -4.57 -5.49 -6.89
C SER A 107 -4.10 -4.07 -6.56
N ASP A 108 -4.86 -3.42 -5.70
CA ASP A 108 -4.63 -2.09 -5.16
C ASP A 108 -3.53 -2.08 -4.10
N TYR A 109 -3.14 -0.87 -3.69
CA TYR A 109 -2.30 -0.66 -2.53
C TYR A 109 -3.18 -0.65 -1.28
N ASP A 110 -2.82 -1.47 -0.31
CA ASP A 110 -3.54 -1.51 0.94
C ASP A 110 -2.93 -0.52 1.93
N LEU A 111 -3.61 0.60 2.19
CA LEU A 111 -3.18 1.56 3.21
C LEU A 111 -3.29 0.90 4.59
N MET A 112 -2.17 0.66 5.25
CA MET A 112 -2.12 0.06 6.59
C MET A 112 -2.24 1.13 7.66
N GLY A 113 -1.41 2.18 7.59
CA GLY A 113 -1.36 3.21 8.61
C GLY A 113 -0.94 4.57 8.06
N LEU A 114 -1.49 5.62 8.67
CA LEU A 114 -1.16 7.01 8.41
C LEU A 114 -0.92 7.73 9.74
N TRP A 115 0.26 8.33 9.87
CA TRP A 115 0.69 8.94 11.13
C TRP A 115 1.31 10.32 10.86
N ARG A 116 1.10 11.25 11.79
CA ARG A 116 1.80 12.53 11.85
C ARG A 116 3.00 12.39 12.78
N TYR A 117 4.16 12.84 12.35
CA TYR A 117 5.30 13.00 13.25
C TYR A 117 5.22 14.37 13.93
N GLU A 118 5.12 14.39 15.26
CA GLU A 118 4.99 15.60 16.08
C GLU A 118 6.01 15.58 17.21
N GLY A 119 6.96 16.51 17.19
CA GLY A 119 8.07 16.55 18.14
C GLY A 119 8.96 15.33 17.99
N SER A 120 8.75 14.33 18.85
CA SER A 120 9.52 13.07 18.89
C SER A 120 8.68 11.81 18.68
N ARG A 121 7.36 11.94 18.47
CA ARG A 121 6.42 10.81 18.47
C ARG A 121 5.54 10.79 17.22
N TYR A 122 5.00 9.61 16.91
CA TYR A 122 3.97 9.44 15.89
C TYR A 122 2.59 9.51 16.53
N ARG A 123 1.75 10.42 16.03
CA ARG A 123 0.32 10.49 16.35
C ARG A 123 -0.48 9.85 15.21
N PRO A 124 -1.38 8.89 15.48
CA PRO A 124 -2.19 8.30 14.43
C PRO A 124 -3.11 9.34 13.81
N LEU A 125 -3.35 9.22 12.51
CA LEU A 125 -4.33 10.00 11.76
C LEU A 125 -5.43 9.06 11.28
N PRO A 126 -6.50 8.86 12.08
CA PRO A 126 -7.56 7.91 11.73
C PRO A 126 -8.18 8.22 10.36
N LEU A 127 -8.41 7.19 9.56
CA LEU A 127 -9.03 7.19 8.25
C LEU A 127 -9.75 5.86 8.05
N LYS A 128 -10.96 5.71 8.58
CA LYS A 128 -11.70 4.44 8.46
C LYS A 128 -12.47 4.31 7.15
N ASN A 129 -13.16 5.38 6.78
CA ASN A 129 -14.09 5.38 5.65
C ASN A 129 -13.49 6.18 4.50
N PHE A 130 -12.90 5.46 3.54
CA PHE A 130 -12.32 6.03 2.32
C PHE A 130 -12.55 5.06 1.14
N PRO A 131 -12.81 5.54 -0.10
CA PRO A 131 -13.01 6.92 -0.54
C PRO A 131 -14.39 7.52 -0.19
N GLY A 132 -15.11 6.89 0.76
CA GLY A 132 -16.45 7.29 1.18
C GLY A 132 -16.55 8.69 1.80
N ALA A 133 -17.78 9.03 2.19
CA ALA A 133 -18.08 10.28 2.88
C ALA A 133 -17.27 10.39 4.18
N PHE A 134 -16.76 11.58 4.42
CA PHE A 134 -16.14 11.92 5.70
C PHE A 134 -17.12 11.68 6.85
N ASP A 135 -16.64 11.08 7.95
CA ASP A 135 -17.42 10.83 9.14
C ASP A 135 -16.64 11.14 10.43
N ARG A 136 -17.30 11.02 11.58
CA ARG A 136 -16.71 11.31 12.90
C ARG A 136 -15.59 10.36 13.30
N THR A 137 -15.41 9.25 12.60
CA THR A 137 -14.38 8.25 12.91
C THR A 137 -13.12 8.42 12.07
N THR A 138 -13.18 9.34 11.12
CA THR A 138 -12.10 9.72 10.21
C THR A 138 -11.60 11.11 10.60
N SER A 139 -10.29 11.28 10.65
CA SER A 139 -9.65 12.59 10.78
C SER A 139 -9.79 13.36 9.47
N PHE A 140 -10.26 14.61 9.56
CA PHE A 140 -10.39 15.48 8.38
C PHE A 140 -9.03 15.74 7.71
N GLU A 141 -7.98 15.81 8.54
CA GLU A 141 -6.59 15.91 8.12
C GLU A 141 -6.19 14.69 7.29
N ALA A 142 -6.44 13.47 7.80
CA ALA A 142 -6.15 12.22 7.11
C ALA A 142 -6.87 12.14 5.76
N TRP A 143 -8.18 12.39 5.76
CA TRP A 143 -9.03 12.33 4.58
C TRP A 143 -8.56 13.31 3.50
N THR A 144 -8.21 14.54 3.88
CA THR A 144 -7.71 15.56 2.94
C THR A 144 -6.36 15.18 2.37
N ILE A 145 -5.47 14.58 3.18
CA ILE A 145 -4.15 14.12 2.73
C ILE A 145 -4.32 13.01 1.69
N VAL A 146 -5.07 11.95 2.02
CA VAL A 146 -5.22 10.78 1.15
C VAL A 146 -6.02 11.12 -0.11
N LYS A 147 -7.06 11.96 -0.01
CA LYS A 147 -7.79 12.45 -1.19
C LYS A 147 -6.89 13.19 -2.17
N ARG A 148 -6.02 14.09 -1.68
CA ARG A 148 -5.07 14.82 -2.55
C ARG A 148 -3.99 13.90 -3.11
N LEU A 149 -3.52 12.96 -2.31
CA LEU A 149 -2.52 11.99 -2.72
C LEU A 149 -3.07 11.09 -3.84
N ASN A 150 -4.29 10.57 -3.72
CA ASN A 150 -4.96 9.77 -4.75
C ASN A 150 -5.13 10.48 -6.10
N GLN A 151 -5.15 11.82 -6.13
CA GLN A 151 -5.15 12.57 -7.41
C GLN A 151 -3.81 12.50 -8.14
N GLN A 152 -2.75 12.07 -7.46
CA GLN A 152 -1.37 12.02 -7.96
C GLN A 152 -0.85 10.60 -8.14
N LEU A 153 -1.50 9.61 -7.51
CA LEU A 153 -1.13 8.20 -7.60
C LEU A 153 -1.69 7.58 -8.89
N LYS A 154 -0.91 6.67 -9.47
CA LYS A 154 -1.33 5.78 -10.55
C LYS A 154 -2.27 4.70 -10.05
N ALA A 155 -1.98 4.12 -8.89
CA ALA A 155 -2.90 3.24 -8.18
C ALA A 155 -3.41 3.92 -6.89
N PRO A 156 -4.64 4.46 -6.88
CA PRO A 156 -5.20 5.15 -5.73
C PRO A 156 -5.60 4.18 -4.61
N PHE A 157 -5.44 4.59 -3.35
CA PHE A 157 -5.95 3.84 -2.20
C PHE A 157 -7.48 3.70 -2.27
N GLN A 158 -8.00 2.49 -2.10
CA GLN A 158 -9.44 2.19 -2.21
C GLN A 158 -10.15 2.00 -0.87
N HIS A 159 -9.42 2.00 0.25
CA HIS A 159 -9.97 1.79 1.58
C HIS A 159 -9.24 2.64 2.63
N GLY A 160 -9.82 2.72 3.83
CA GLY A 160 -9.21 3.36 5.00
C GLY A 160 -7.99 2.62 5.57
N CYS A 161 -7.32 3.17 6.58
CA CYS A 161 -6.16 2.51 7.20
C CYS A 161 -6.60 1.20 7.89
N GLN A 162 -5.93 0.10 7.57
CA GLN A 162 -6.21 -1.19 8.20
C GLN A 162 -5.84 -1.24 9.69
N ASP A 163 -4.94 -0.38 10.15
CA ASP A 163 -4.54 -0.28 11.56
C ASP A 163 -5.54 0.52 12.42
N ASP A 164 -6.55 1.17 11.82
CA ASP A 164 -7.50 1.96 12.59
C ASP A 164 -8.47 1.06 13.35
N LEU A 165 -8.16 0.83 14.63
CA LEU A 165 -8.81 -0.02 15.62
C LEU A 165 -10.34 0.06 15.76
N GLY A 166 -10.99 1.01 15.11
CA GLY A 166 -12.41 1.26 15.34
C GLY A 166 -13.35 0.79 14.23
N SER A 167 -12.91 -0.09 13.33
CA SER A 167 -13.83 -0.87 12.46
C SER A 167 -13.98 -2.28 13.00
N THR A 168 -15.01 -2.50 13.80
CA THR A 168 -15.20 -3.72 14.60
C THR A 168 -15.44 -5.02 13.82
N TRP A 169 -15.53 -5.03 12.48
CA TRP A 169 -16.05 -6.21 11.76
C TRP A 169 -15.32 -6.66 10.48
N MET A 170 -14.31 -5.95 9.95
CA MET A 170 -13.68 -6.35 8.67
C MET A 170 -12.19 -5.98 8.53
N HIS A 171 -11.36 -6.28 9.53
CA HIS A 171 -9.90 -6.19 9.36
C HIS A 171 -9.38 -7.49 8.72
N PRO A 172 -8.81 -7.45 7.50
CA PRO A 172 -8.35 -8.65 6.79
C PRO A 172 -7.16 -9.36 7.48
N GLY A 173 -6.62 -8.78 8.56
CA GLY A 173 -5.39 -9.24 9.20
C GLY A 173 -4.18 -9.02 8.29
N VAL A 174 -3.03 -9.47 8.76
CA VAL A 174 -1.79 -9.60 7.99
C VAL A 174 -1.41 -11.07 7.87
N SER A 175 -0.81 -11.46 6.77
CA SER A 175 -0.35 -12.83 6.51
C SER A 175 1.17 -12.93 6.49
N ALA A 176 1.71 -14.16 6.60
CA ALA A 176 3.15 -14.40 6.48
C ALA A 176 3.72 -14.12 5.08
N ARG A 177 2.86 -13.93 4.07
CA ARG A 177 3.26 -13.56 2.70
C ARG A 177 3.13 -12.06 2.46
N ASP A 178 2.62 -11.31 3.42
CA ASP A 178 2.45 -9.86 3.29
C ASP A 178 3.81 -9.19 3.52
N HIS A 179 4.17 -8.33 2.58
CA HIS A 179 5.29 -7.40 2.64
C HIS A 179 4.77 -5.96 2.63
N PHE A 180 5.63 -5.03 3.03
CA PHE A 180 5.22 -3.66 3.33
C PHE A 180 6.22 -2.63 2.80
N ALA A 181 5.69 -1.47 2.42
CA ALA A 181 6.47 -0.29 2.11
C ALA A 181 6.18 0.79 3.16
N LEU A 182 7.24 1.29 3.78
CA LEU A 182 7.18 2.34 4.79
C LEU A 182 7.77 3.61 4.22
N PHE A 183 7.00 4.69 4.26
CA PHE A 183 7.41 6.03 3.83
C PHE A 183 7.45 6.92 5.06
N ASP A 184 8.64 7.17 5.62
CA ASP A 184 8.85 7.93 6.85
C ASP A 184 9.62 9.21 6.52
N ARG A 185 8.91 10.34 6.48
CA ARG A 185 9.50 11.69 6.33
C ARG A 185 10.53 11.78 5.20
N GLY A 186 10.20 11.21 4.04
CA GLY A 186 11.08 11.23 2.87
C GLY A 186 12.05 10.06 2.75
N ARG A 187 12.07 9.15 3.73
CA ARG A 187 12.74 7.86 3.62
C ARG A 187 11.73 6.82 3.17
N ALA A 188 12.15 5.90 2.32
CA ALA A 188 11.32 4.79 1.86
C ALA A 188 12.05 3.46 2.14
N LEU A 189 11.34 2.48 2.70
CA LEU A 189 11.90 1.19 3.13
C LEU A 189 10.95 0.04 2.76
N HIS A 190 11.52 -1.05 2.30
CA HIS A 190 10.82 -2.34 2.15
C HIS A 190 10.94 -3.18 3.42
N VAL A 191 9.86 -3.84 3.81
CA VAL A 191 9.84 -4.79 4.93
C VAL A 191 9.17 -6.08 4.48
N ASP A 192 9.95 -7.15 4.41
CA ASP A 192 9.52 -8.43 3.80
C ASP A 192 8.55 -9.24 4.67
N ALA A 193 8.45 -8.93 5.97
CA ALA A 193 7.65 -9.71 6.91
C ALA A 193 6.93 -8.83 7.95
N PHE A 194 5.69 -9.20 8.30
CA PHE A 194 4.91 -8.47 9.29
C PHE A 194 5.53 -8.51 10.70
N THR A 195 6.35 -9.52 11.02
CA THR A 195 7.07 -9.61 12.29
C THR A 195 8.15 -8.54 12.42
N ASP A 196 8.81 -8.20 11.31
CA ASP A 196 9.78 -7.10 11.24
C ASP A 196 9.07 -5.75 11.29
N LEU A 197 7.89 -5.64 10.66
CA LEU A 197 7.04 -4.46 10.81
C LEU A 197 6.61 -4.26 12.27
N ALA A 198 6.16 -5.32 12.95
CA ALA A 198 5.81 -5.28 14.36
C ALA A 198 6.99 -4.87 15.26
N ARG A 199 8.21 -5.31 14.93
CA ARG A 199 9.44 -4.84 15.61
C ARG A 199 9.67 -3.35 15.36
N TRP A 200 9.48 -2.89 14.11
CA TRP A 200 9.66 -1.51 13.71
C TRP A 200 8.70 -0.55 14.43
N TYR A 201 7.43 -0.95 14.60
CA TYR A 201 6.42 -0.20 15.39
C TYR A 201 6.88 -0.04 16.84
N ARG A 202 7.23 -1.16 17.50
CA ARG A 202 7.67 -1.17 18.91
C ARG A 202 8.90 -0.30 19.15
N GLN A 203 9.89 -0.35 18.24
CA GLN A 203 11.08 0.51 18.31
C GLN A 203 10.77 2.01 18.24
N ARG A 204 9.59 2.40 17.75
CA ARG A 204 9.13 3.79 17.64
C ARG A 204 8.06 4.16 18.66
N GLY A 205 7.79 3.28 19.63
CA GLY A 205 6.73 3.49 20.62
C GLY A 205 5.33 3.53 19.98
N MET A 206 5.16 2.87 18.83
CA MET A 206 3.87 2.74 18.16
C MET A 206 3.22 1.42 18.56
N ALA A 207 1.90 1.43 18.73
CA ALA A 207 1.15 0.24 19.08
C ALA A 207 1.00 -0.69 17.87
N TRP A 208 1.31 -1.98 18.07
CA TRP A 208 1.09 -3.02 17.08
C TRP A 208 -0.19 -3.78 17.42
N HIS A 209 -1.18 -3.75 16.53
CA HIS A 209 -2.53 -4.21 16.82
C HIS A 209 -2.85 -5.61 16.29
N TYR A 210 -1.86 -6.37 15.83
CA TYR A 210 -2.07 -7.73 15.35
C TYR A 210 -1.51 -8.75 16.33
N LEU A 211 -2.24 -9.85 16.51
CA LEU A 211 -1.75 -11.03 17.22
C LEU A 211 -0.53 -11.62 16.49
N PRO A 212 0.27 -12.49 17.15
CA PRO A 212 1.36 -13.20 16.49
C PRO A 212 0.90 -14.03 15.27
N SER A 213 -0.37 -14.42 15.23
CA SER A 213 -0.99 -15.09 14.08
C SER A 213 -1.31 -14.18 12.90
N GLY A 214 -1.08 -12.87 13.03
CA GLY A 214 -1.44 -11.84 12.06
C GLY A 214 -2.92 -11.43 12.08
N ARG A 215 -3.75 -12.06 12.92
CA ARG A 215 -5.15 -11.68 13.08
C ARG A 215 -5.31 -10.43 13.94
N HIS A 216 -6.34 -9.64 13.66
CA HIS A 216 -6.75 -8.59 14.58
C HIS A 216 -7.42 -9.22 15.82
N PRO A 217 -7.08 -8.81 17.05
CA PRO A 217 -7.76 -9.27 18.24
C PRO A 217 -9.21 -8.78 18.27
N TRP A 218 -10.12 -9.65 18.71
CA TRP A 218 -11.49 -9.32 19.07
C TRP A 218 -11.77 -9.74 20.52
N PRO A 219 -12.19 -8.82 21.42
CA PRO A 219 -12.30 -7.37 21.22
C PRO A 219 -10.93 -6.71 20.95
N PRO A 220 -10.90 -5.47 20.41
CA PRO A 220 -9.67 -4.71 20.25
C PRO A 220 -8.90 -4.65 21.58
N LEU A 221 -7.57 -4.76 21.53
CA LEU A 221 -6.76 -4.59 22.73
C LEU A 221 -6.97 -3.17 23.27
N PRO A 222 -7.19 -3.00 24.59
CA PRO A 222 -7.34 -1.66 25.16
C PRO A 222 -6.09 -0.85 24.84
N GLU A 223 -6.27 0.36 24.31
CA GLU A 223 -5.17 1.33 24.24
C GLU A 223 -4.67 1.55 25.66
N ARG A 224 -3.46 1.06 25.97
CA ARG A 224 -2.84 1.39 27.25
C ARG A 224 -2.61 2.91 27.27
N ALA A 225 -3.12 3.57 28.30
CA ALA A 225 -3.04 5.02 28.48
C ALA A 225 -1.59 5.57 28.54
N ASP A 226 -0.58 4.69 28.60
CA ASP A 226 0.84 5.03 28.68
C ASP A 226 1.63 4.83 27.37
N GLY A 227 0.98 4.38 26.28
CA GLY A 227 1.61 4.18 24.98
C GLY A 227 2.67 3.06 24.94
N ARG A 228 2.70 2.12 25.90
CA ARG A 228 3.63 0.98 25.89
C ARG A 228 2.90 -0.35 25.70
N GLY A 229 2.86 -0.79 24.43
CA GLY A 229 2.53 -2.16 24.03
C GLY A 229 3.72 -3.10 24.15
#